data_AF-M6WG46-F1
#
_entry.id   AF-M6WG46-F1
#
_cell.length_a   1.000
_cell.length_b   1.000
_cell.length_c   1.000
_cell.angle_alpha   90.00
_cell.angle_beta   90.00
_cell.angle_gamma   90.00
#
_symmetry.space_group_name_H-M   'P 1'
#
loop_
_entity.id
_entity.type
_entity.pdbx_description
1 polymer ?
#
loop_
_entity_poly.entity_id
_entity_poly.type
_entity_poly.pdbx_seq_one_letter_code
_entity_poly.pdbx_strand_id
1 'polypeptide(L)'
;MKGWFLILLVIPNLLFAENSVSDDCTYKGHKLYGRIMLVSSNPDLRVRSVNSIPDLRVQAVTTIPNRCGEWQMVTSNPDLRIQIDPSFGEFTIQFVESFPGVGP
;
A
#
# COMPACT_ATOMS: atom_id res chain seq x y z
N MET A 1 -16.94 -52.31 -23.76
CA MET A 1 -16.27 -51.96 -22.50
C MET A 1 -15.03 -51.12 -22.81
N LYS A 2 -15.11 -49.81 -22.66
CA LYS A 2 -13.95 -48.89 -22.70
C LYS A 2 -14.30 -47.76 -21.75
N GLY A 3 -13.83 -47.90 -20.51
CA GLY A 3 -14.06 -46.94 -19.45
C GLY A 3 -13.32 -45.65 -19.75
N TRP A 4 -14.07 -44.58 -19.93
CA TRP A 4 -13.56 -43.23 -20.00
C TRP A 4 -13.26 -42.77 -18.57
N PHE A 5 -11.98 -42.77 -18.17
CA PHE A 5 -11.56 -42.17 -16.89
C PHE A 5 -11.57 -40.64 -17.04
N LEU A 6 -12.59 -39.98 -16.49
CA LEU A 6 -12.56 -38.54 -16.20
C LEU A 6 -11.70 -38.32 -14.96
N ILE A 7 -10.45 -37.90 -15.16
CA ILE A 7 -9.62 -37.37 -14.07
C ILE A 7 -10.07 -35.94 -13.82
N LEU A 8 -10.79 -35.74 -12.72
CA LEU A 8 -11.24 -34.44 -12.23
C LEU A 8 -10.05 -33.80 -11.47
N LEU A 9 -9.25 -33.00 -12.17
CA LEU A 9 -8.20 -32.17 -11.58
C LEU A 9 -8.87 -31.08 -10.75
N VAL A 10 -9.03 -31.34 -9.45
CA VAL A 10 -9.40 -30.32 -8.47
C VAL A 10 -8.17 -29.44 -8.29
N ILE A 11 -8.10 -28.35 -9.05
CA ILE A 11 -7.08 -27.32 -8.88
C ILE A 11 -7.36 -26.66 -7.52
N PRO A 12 -6.45 -26.75 -6.53
CA PRO A 12 -6.60 -25.97 -5.31
C PRO A 12 -6.49 -24.51 -5.73
N ASN A 13 -7.55 -23.72 -5.51
CA ASN A 13 -7.44 -22.28 -5.60
C ASN A 13 -6.51 -21.84 -4.46
N LEU A 14 -5.22 -21.72 -4.76
CA LEU A 14 -4.30 -20.95 -3.92
C LEU A 14 -4.81 -19.51 -3.97
N LEU A 15 -5.49 -19.09 -2.91
CA LEU A 15 -5.81 -17.69 -2.68
C LEU A 15 -4.49 -17.00 -2.35
N PHE A 16 -3.80 -16.49 -3.37
CA PHE A 16 -2.75 -15.52 -3.15
C PHE A 16 -3.45 -14.24 -2.70
N ALA A 17 -3.20 -13.81 -1.46
CA ALA A 17 -3.57 -12.47 -1.05
C ALA A 17 -2.76 -11.51 -1.92
N GLU A 18 -3.44 -10.85 -2.85
CA GLU A 18 -2.82 -9.86 -3.72
C GLU A 18 -2.52 -8.64 -2.83
N ASN A 19 -1.25 -8.37 -2.52
CA ASN A 19 -0.90 -7.14 -1.84
C ASN A 19 -1.42 -5.98 -2.69
N SER A 20 -2.18 -5.08 -2.07
CA SER A 20 -2.76 -3.92 -2.76
C SER A 20 -1.66 -3.02 -3.34
N VAL A 21 -0.47 -3.04 -2.73
CA VAL A 21 0.75 -2.35 -3.17
C VAL A 21 1.62 -3.32 -3.96
N SER A 22 2.06 -2.91 -5.14
CA SER A 22 2.95 -3.71 -5.98
C SER A 22 4.39 -3.77 -5.42
N ASP A 23 5.15 -4.79 -5.85
CA ASP A 23 6.52 -5.04 -5.41
C ASP A 23 7.50 -3.85 -5.64
N ASP A 24 7.19 -2.98 -6.60
CA ASP A 24 7.95 -1.76 -6.89
C ASP A 24 7.55 -0.55 -6.00
N CYS A 25 6.76 -0.80 -4.95
CA CYS A 25 6.24 0.21 -4.02
C CYS A 25 5.40 1.27 -4.72
N THR A 26 4.52 0.83 -5.63
CA THR A 26 3.58 1.71 -6.29
C THR A 26 2.13 1.30 -6.05
N TYR A 27 1.23 2.27 -6.17
CA TYR A 27 -0.21 2.04 -6.20
C TYR A 27 -0.82 3.00 -7.21
N LYS A 28 -1.56 2.46 -8.18
CA LYS A 28 -2.14 3.25 -9.29
C LYS A 28 -1.13 4.17 -9.99
N GLY A 29 0.11 3.72 -10.12
CA GLY A 29 1.21 4.48 -10.75
C GLY A 29 1.86 5.54 -9.86
N HIS A 30 1.43 5.71 -8.61
CA HIS A 30 2.08 6.57 -7.63
C HIS A 30 3.10 5.79 -6.81
N LYS A 31 4.31 6.35 -6.66
CA LYS A 31 5.28 5.87 -5.67
C LYS A 31 4.74 6.14 -4.27
N LEU A 32 4.87 5.16 -3.36
CA LEU A 32 4.40 5.30 -1.98
C LEU A 32 5.47 5.80 -1.01
N TYR A 33 6.38 6.61 -1.51
CA TYR A 33 7.43 7.32 -0.79
C TYR A 33 7.73 8.65 -1.49
N GLY A 34 8.26 9.62 -0.74
CA GLY A 34 8.58 10.95 -1.26
C GLY A 34 8.02 12.07 -0.40
N ARG A 35 7.83 13.24 -1.02
CA ARG A 35 7.28 14.42 -0.38
C ARG A 35 5.76 14.31 -0.33
N ILE A 36 5.22 14.13 0.87
CA ILE A 36 3.80 13.90 1.09
C ILE A 36 3.16 15.16 1.66
N MET A 37 2.05 15.59 1.07
CA MET A 37 1.20 16.61 1.64
C MET A 37 -0.10 15.96 2.12
N LEU A 38 -0.39 16.12 3.41
CA LEU A 38 -1.67 15.71 3.96
C LEU A 38 -2.75 16.75 3.59
N VAL A 39 -3.86 16.30 3.03
CA VAL A 39 -4.95 17.17 2.54
C VAL A 39 -6.31 16.68 3.05
N SER A 40 -7.25 17.62 3.18
CA SER A 40 -8.64 17.33 3.55
C SER A 40 -9.57 17.10 2.35
N SER A 41 -9.16 17.51 1.14
CA SER A 41 -9.95 17.37 -0.09
C SER A 41 -9.05 17.28 -1.31
N ASN A 42 -9.58 16.75 -2.42
CA ASN A 42 -8.87 16.51 -3.68
C ASN A 42 -7.53 15.75 -3.52
N PRO A 43 -7.49 14.63 -2.77
CA PRO A 43 -6.28 13.84 -2.66
C PRO A 43 -5.95 13.14 -3.98
N ASP A 44 -4.68 12.76 -4.13
CA ASP A 44 -4.29 11.80 -5.16
C ASP A 44 -4.63 10.38 -4.69
N LEU A 45 -4.37 10.07 -3.41
CA LEU A 45 -4.73 8.80 -2.79
C LEU A 45 -5.39 9.01 -1.41
N ARG A 46 -6.38 8.19 -1.10
CA ARG A 46 -7.01 8.12 0.22
C ARG A 46 -6.56 6.85 0.93
N VAL A 47 -6.09 6.97 2.17
CA VAL A 47 -5.60 5.85 2.97
C VAL A 47 -6.30 5.76 4.30
N ARG A 48 -6.37 4.55 4.86
CA ARG A 48 -6.89 4.31 6.21
C ARG A 48 -5.77 3.95 7.17
N SER A 49 -5.66 4.66 8.28
CA SER A 49 -4.69 4.30 9.33
C SER A 49 -5.16 3.10 10.14
N VAL A 50 -4.27 2.13 10.37
CA VAL A 50 -4.54 0.91 11.16
C VAL A 50 -3.41 0.65 12.15
N ASN A 51 -3.70 -0.17 13.18
CA ASN A 51 -2.73 -0.52 14.23
C ASN A 51 -2.00 -1.85 13.96
N SER A 52 -2.47 -2.67 13.02
CA SER A 52 -1.89 -3.97 12.70
C SER A 52 -2.20 -4.38 11.27
N ILE A 53 -1.30 -5.18 10.67
CA ILE A 53 -1.39 -5.72 9.31
C ILE A 53 -1.72 -4.61 8.28
N PRO A 54 -0.92 -3.54 8.21
CA PRO A 54 -1.09 -2.51 7.20
C PRO A 54 -0.65 -3.03 5.83
N ASP A 55 -1.15 -2.44 4.74
CA ASP A 55 -0.60 -2.65 3.39
C ASP A 55 0.73 -1.91 3.20
N LEU A 56 0.93 -0.78 3.90
CA LEU A 56 2.15 0.02 3.85
C LEU A 56 2.54 0.52 5.25
N ARG A 57 3.78 0.25 5.64
CA ARG A 57 4.42 0.83 6.82
C ARG A 57 5.07 2.15 6.44
N VAL A 58 4.61 3.23 7.08
CA VAL A 58 5.04 4.59 6.80
C VAL A 58 5.97 5.10 7.89
N GLN A 59 7.16 5.55 7.52
CA GLN A 59 8.08 6.25 8.40
C GLN A 59 8.17 7.72 7.99
N ALA A 60 7.89 8.61 8.94
CA ALA A 60 8.16 10.03 8.74
C ALA A 60 9.67 10.29 8.79
N VAL A 61 10.21 10.96 7.77
CA VAL A 61 11.65 11.27 7.66
C VAL A 61 11.87 12.76 7.41
N THR A 62 13.04 13.26 7.80
CA THR A 62 13.44 14.66 7.60
C THR A 62 14.38 14.85 6.40
N THR A 63 15.01 13.76 5.95
CA THR A 63 15.90 13.73 4.77
C THR A 63 15.14 13.33 3.50
N ILE A 64 15.79 13.46 2.34
CA ILE A 64 15.24 13.05 1.04
C ILE A 64 14.85 11.56 1.11
N PRO A 65 13.56 11.22 0.90
CA PRO A 65 13.11 9.83 0.92
C PRO A 65 13.70 9.03 -0.24
N ASN A 66 14.19 7.82 0.03
CA ASN A 66 14.71 6.92 -0.98
C ASN A 66 14.26 5.46 -0.83
N ARG A 67 13.46 5.15 0.19
CA ARG A 67 12.86 3.81 0.38
C ARG A 67 11.34 3.86 0.41
N CYS A 68 10.74 2.71 0.07
CA CYS A 68 9.31 2.49 0.20
C CYS A 68 8.79 2.87 1.59
N GLY A 69 7.68 3.60 1.66
CA GLY A 69 7.08 4.02 2.93
C GLY A 69 7.79 5.19 3.63
N GLU A 70 8.88 5.75 3.09
CA GLU A 70 9.49 6.95 3.66
C GLU A 70 8.75 8.21 3.20
N TRP A 71 8.16 8.92 4.16
CA TRP A 71 7.34 10.10 3.91
C TRP A 71 8.02 11.33 4.49
N GLN A 72 8.43 12.25 3.62
CA GLN A 72 8.81 13.60 4.04
C GLN A 72 7.57 14.48 3.98
N MET A 73 7.07 14.90 5.15
CA MET A 73 5.86 15.73 5.20
C MET A 73 6.18 17.16 4.75
N VAL A 74 5.41 17.68 3.78
CA VAL A 74 5.58 19.01 3.21
C VAL A 74 4.25 19.77 3.12
N THR A 75 4.34 21.10 3.04
CA THR A 75 3.18 21.99 2.87
C THR A 75 3.03 22.54 1.44
N SER A 76 4.05 22.41 0.60
CA SER A 76 4.01 22.82 -0.82
C SER A 76 4.85 21.90 -1.70
N ASN A 77 4.54 21.89 -3.01
CA ASN A 77 5.22 21.09 -4.03
C ASN A 77 5.31 19.57 -3.69
N PRO A 78 4.23 18.90 -3.26
CA PRO A 78 4.30 17.48 -2.95
C PRO A 78 4.51 16.63 -4.19
N ASP A 79 5.07 15.44 -3.99
CA ASP A 79 5.05 14.37 -4.98
C ASP A 79 3.70 13.64 -4.95
N LEU A 80 3.04 13.60 -3.77
CA LEU A 80 1.75 12.95 -3.57
C LEU A 80 0.92 13.66 -2.49
N ARG A 81 -0.37 13.85 -2.75
CA ARG A 81 -1.36 14.35 -1.78
C ARG A 81 -2.13 13.18 -1.18
N ILE A 82 -2.00 13.00 0.13
CA ILE A 82 -2.67 11.94 0.87
C ILE A 82 -3.80 12.51 1.71
N GLN A 83 -4.98 11.88 1.64
CA GLN A 83 -6.02 12.06 2.63
C GLN A 83 -6.06 10.83 3.54
N ILE A 84 -5.95 11.04 4.85
CA ILE A 84 -6.17 9.97 5.84
C ILE A 84 -7.64 10.02 6.25
N ASP A 85 -8.37 8.94 6.00
CA ASP A 85 -9.79 8.82 6.33
C ASP A 85 -10.03 7.50 7.09
N PRO A 86 -10.62 7.55 8.30
CA PRO A 86 -10.80 6.36 9.14
C PRO A 86 -11.87 5.39 8.61
N SER A 87 -12.79 5.87 7.76
CA SER A 87 -13.92 5.11 7.25
C SER A 87 -13.62 4.47 5.89
N PHE A 88 -12.79 5.13 5.06
CA PHE A 88 -12.52 4.69 3.69
C PHE A 88 -11.05 4.86 3.35
N GLY A 89 -10.44 3.83 2.78
CA GLY A 89 -9.07 3.88 2.27
C GLY A 89 -8.91 2.95 1.10
N GLU A 90 -8.12 3.37 0.13
CA GLU A 90 -7.73 2.56 -1.02
C GLU A 90 -6.76 1.45 -0.60
N PHE A 91 -5.94 1.73 0.41
CA PHE A 91 -5.12 0.77 1.14
C PHE A 91 -4.92 1.29 2.57
N THR A 92 -4.35 0.44 3.43
CA THR A 92 -4.12 0.72 4.83
C THR A 92 -2.67 1.09 5.10
N ILE A 93 -2.47 2.05 6.00
CA ILE A 93 -1.14 2.47 6.45
C ILE A 93 -0.98 2.27 7.95
N GLN A 94 0.26 2.07 8.39
CA GLN A 94 0.65 2.18 9.79
C GLN A 94 1.87 3.07 9.89
N PHE A 95 1.82 4.09 10.76
CA PHE A 95 3.01 4.87 11.08
C PHE A 95 3.95 4.06 11.98
N VAL A 96 5.23 4.02 11.63
CA VAL A 96 6.28 3.28 12.34
C VAL A 96 7.54 4.13 12.52
N GLU A 97 8.33 3.81 13.54
CA GLU A 97 9.62 4.48 13.78
C GLU A 97 10.76 3.89 12.94
N SER A 98 10.62 2.64 12.49
CA SER A 98 11.64 1.92 11.71
C SER A 98 11.04 0.84 10.83
N PHE A 99 11.84 0.39 9.86
CA PHE A 99 11.48 -0.61 8.85
C PHE A 99 10.23 -0.22 8.03
N PRO A 100 10.27 0.92 7.32
CA PRO A 100 9.20 1.28 6.39
C PRO A 100 9.21 0.35 5.19
N GLY A 101 8.09 0.27 4.49
CA GLY A 101 7.95 -0.55 3.30
C GLY A 101 6.58 -1.19 3.19
N VAL A 102 6.45 -2.11 2.23
CA VAL A 102 5.25 -2.92 2.06
C VAL A 102 4.94 -3.67 3.37
N GLY A 103 3.65 -3.78 3.66
CA GLY A 103 3.12 -4.55 4.78
C GLY A 103 3.59 -6.00 4.83
N PRO A 104 3.56 -6.61 6.03
CA PRO A 104 3.89 -8.03 6.21
C PRO A 104 2.85 -8.98 5.60
#